data_AF-A0A7Y4GV81-F1
#
_entry.id   AF-A0A7Y4GV81-F1
#
_cell.length_a   1.000
_cell.length_b   1.000
_cell.length_c   1.000
_cell.angle_alpha   90.00
_cell.angle_beta   90.00
_cell.angle_gamma   90.00
#
_symmetry.space_group_name_H-M   'P 1'
#
loop_
_entity.id
_entity.type
_entity.pdbx_description
1 polymer ?
#
loop_
_entity_poly.entity_id
_entity_poly.type
_entity_poly.pdbx_seq_one_letter_code
_entity_poly.pdbx_strand_id
1 'polypeptide(L)' 'MLYHKNLPAWERAMRTIGGVVMIAYGLFGMPGTMAGYLIAGTGAIAIATGFLGFCPMCVMVGRRLPSP' A
#
# COMPACT_ATOMS: atom_id res chain seq x y z
N MET A 1 11.29 18.04 -7.90
CA MET A 1 11.47 16.96 -6.90
C MET A 1 10.13 16.25 -6.70
N LEU A 2 9.85 15.19 -7.45
CA LEU A 2 8.61 14.40 -7.35
C LEU A 2 8.67 13.35 -6.23
N TYR A 3 9.44 13.60 -5.15
CA TYR A 3 9.89 12.58 -4.20
C TYR A 3 9.97 13.08 -2.75
N HIS A 4 9.06 13.97 -2.33
CA HIS A 4 8.83 14.16 -0.90
C HIS A 4 8.12 12.92 -0.35
N LYS A 5 8.93 11.96 0.10
CA LYS A 5 8.47 10.74 0.76
C LYS A 5 7.66 11.15 1.99
N ASN A 6 6.42 10.69 2.10
CA ASN A 6 5.57 10.97 3.26
C ASN A 6 5.57 9.85 4.31
N LEU A 7 6.18 8.70 4.00
CA LEU A 7 6.28 7.58 4.93
C LEU A 7 7.73 7.14 5.12
N PRO A 8 8.13 6.80 6.36
CA PRO A 8 9.42 6.19 6.65
C PRO A 8 9.50 4.81 6.02
N ALA A 9 10.73 4.29 5.92
CA ALA A 9 10.99 3.00 5.29
C ALA A 9 10.17 1.85 5.92
N TRP A 10 9.94 1.88 7.23
CA TRP A 10 9.21 0.82 7.92
C TRP A 10 7.72 0.77 7.55
N GLU A 11 7.04 1.93 7.48
CA GLU A 11 5.62 1.97 7.07
C GLU A 11 5.44 1.59 5.59
N ARG A 12 6.42 1.93 4.74
CA ARG A 12 6.44 1.47 3.34
C ARG A 12 6.52 -0.05 3.27
N ALA A 13 7.42 -0.66 4.05
CA ALA A 13 7.61 -2.11 4.09
C ALA A 13 6.34 -2.84 4.58
N MET A 14 5.74 -2.36 5.67
CA MET A 14 4.48 -2.95 6.19
C MET A 14 3.35 -2.89 5.16
N ARG A 15 3.27 -1.80 4.37
CA ARG A 15 2.23 -1.64 3.35
C ARG A 15 2.45 -2.55 2.15
N THR A 16 3.70 -2.72 1.72
CA THR A 16 4.03 -3.69 0.67
C THR A 16 3.76 -5.12 1.12
N ILE A 17 4.14 -5.49 2.36
CA ILE A 17 3.88 -6.84 2.90
C ILE A 17 2.38 -7.08 3.01
N GLY A 18 1.63 -6.14 3.60
CA GLY A 18 0.17 -6.24 3.71
C GLY A 18 -0.52 -6.36 2.35
N GLY A 19 -0.07 -5.61 1.34
CA GLY A 19 -0.60 -5.74 -0.02
C GLY A 19 -0.32 -7.11 -0.66
N VAL A 20 0.86 -7.69 -0.44
CA VAL A 20 1.17 -9.06 -0.89
C VAL A 20 0.26 -10.09 -0.21
N VAL A 21 0.03 -9.95 1.11
CA VAL A 21 -0.88 -10.83 1.86
C VAL A 21 -2.31 -10.71 1.35
N MET A 22 -2.78 -9.48 1.06
CA MET A 22 -4.12 -9.26 0.48
C MET A 22 -4.27 -9.93 -0.89
N ILE A 23 -3.25 -9.82 -1.77
CA ILE A 23 -3.27 -10.50 -3.08
C ILE A 23 -3.29 -12.01 -2.90
N ALA A 24 -2.42 -12.56 -2.05
CA ALA A 24 -2.36 -13.99 -1.81
C ALA A 24 -3.71 -14.51 -1.27
N TYR A 25 -4.30 -13.81 -0.30
CA TYR A 25 -5.60 -14.20 0.24
C TYR A 25 -6.74 -14.06 -0.77
N GLY A 26 -6.77 -12.97 -1.54
CA GLY A 26 -7.81 -12.74 -2.55
C GLY A 26 -7.79 -13.77 -3.66
N LEU A 27 -6.60 -14.24 -4.08
CA LEU A 27 -6.46 -15.21 -5.16
C LEU A 27 -6.57 -16.67 -4.68
N PHE A 28 -5.97 -17.02 -3.53
CA PHE A 28 -5.92 -18.40 -3.04
C PHE A 28 -6.95 -18.71 -1.97
N GLY A 29 -7.31 -17.73 -1.12
CA GLY A 29 -8.29 -17.91 -0.04
C GLY A 29 -9.74 -17.73 -0.50
N MET A 30 -9.98 -16.93 -1.54
CA MET A 30 -11.31 -16.65 -2.08
C MET A 30 -11.39 -16.75 -3.62
N PRO A 31 -10.96 -17.88 -4.21
CA PRO A 31 -10.86 -18.02 -5.66
C PRO A 31 -12.21 -17.86 -6.35
N GLY A 32 -12.23 -17.12 -7.47
CA GLY A 32 -13.42 -16.96 -8.32
C GLY A 32 -14.52 -16.06 -7.75
N THR A 33 -14.31 -15.44 -6.59
CA THR A 33 -15.27 -14.50 -6.01
C THR A 33 -14.94 -13.05 -6.42
N MET A 34 -15.97 -12.24 -6.64
CA MET A 34 -15.81 -10.79 -6.86
C MET A 34 -15.05 -10.13 -5.69
N ALA A 35 -15.36 -10.54 -4.46
CA ALA A 35 -14.70 -10.04 -3.26
C ALA A 35 -13.18 -10.35 -3.27
N GLY A 36 -12.78 -11.56 -3.67
CA GLY A 36 -11.37 -11.94 -3.80
C GLY A 36 -10.61 -11.06 -4.79
N TYR A 37 -11.20 -10.77 -5.95
CA TYR A 37 -10.60 -9.86 -6.93
C TYR A 37 -10.51 -8.42 -6.44
N LEU A 38 -11.53 -7.92 -5.73
CA LEU A 38 -11.49 -6.59 -5.11
C LEU A 38 -10.37 -6.51 -4.06
N ILE A 39 -10.25 -7.52 -3.20
CA ILE A 39 -9.18 -7.58 -2.19
C ILE A 39 -7.80 -7.59 -2.87
N ALA A 40 -7.60 -8.43 -3.88
CA ALA A 40 -6.35 -8.46 -4.64
C ALA A 40 -6.05 -7.11 -5.31
N GLY A 41 -7.06 -6.44 -5.88
CA GLY A 41 -6.94 -5.10 -6.45
C GLY A 41 -6.52 -4.05 -5.41
N THR A 42 -7.12 -4.07 -4.22
CA THR A 42 -6.68 -3.17 -3.12
C THR A 42 -5.26 -3.47 -2.66
N GLY A 43 -4.85 -4.74 -2.66
CA GLY A 43 -3.49 -5.18 -2.40
C GLY A 43 -2.47 -4.59 -3.38
N ALA A 44 -2.79 -4.59 -4.67
CA ALA A 44 -1.94 -3.98 -5.69
C ALA A 44 -1.75 -2.47 -5.48
N ILE A 45 -2.82 -1.75 -5.13
CA ILE A 45 -2.76 -0.31 -4.81
C ILE A 45 -1.91 -0.08 -3.54
N ALA A 46 -2.06 -0.93 -2.52
CA ALA A 46 -1.26 -0.86 -1.30
C ALA A 46 0.25 -1.03 -1.58
N ILE A 47 0.61 -1.96 -2.47
CA ILE A 47 2.01 -2.15 -2.90
C ILE A 47 2.53 -0.93 -3.65
N ALA A 48 1.77 -0.43 -4.64
CA ALA A 48 2.16 0.73 -5.43
C ALA A 48 2.41 1.97 -4.55
N THR A 49 1.50 2.22 -3.60
CA THR A 49 1.64 3.33 -2.65
C THR A 49 2.75 3.12 -1.62
N GLY A 50 3.10 1.86 -1.28
CA GLY A 50 4.28 1.52 -0.48
C GLY A 50 5.60 1.79 -1.20
N PHE A 51 5.70 1.40 -2.48
CA PHE A 51 6.89 1.58 -3.32
C PHE A 51 7.21 3.06 -3.59
N LEU A 52 6.21 3.83 -4.04
CA LEU A 52 6.31 5.28 -4.16
C LEU A 52 6.52 5.91 -2.75
N GLY A 53 5.99 5.24 -1.73
CA GLY A 53 5.89 5.65 -0.34
C GLY A 53 5.33 7.06 -0.18
N PHE A 54 4.26 7.22 -0.94
CA PHE A 54 3.29 8.28 -0.85
C PHE A 54 1.99 7.63 -0.37
N CYS A 55 1.45 8.08 0.75
CA CYS A 55 0.11 7.71 1.17
C CYS A 55 -0.78 8.95 1.03
N PRO A 56 -1.79 8.94 0.13
CA PRO A 56 -2.67 10.09 -0.05
C PRO A 56 -3.37 10.46 1.25
N MET A 57 -3.82 9.47 2.03
CA MET A 57 -4.48 9.71 3.31
C MET A 57 -3.54 10.40 4.32
N CYS A 58 -2.26 9.99 4.39
CA CYS A 58 -1.30 10.64 5.28
C CYS A 58 -0.98 12.08 4.85
N VAL A 59 -1.06 12.39 3.56
CA VAL A 59 -0.87 13.77 3.05
C VAL A 59 -2.10 14.63 3.35
N MET A 60 -3.31 14.08 3.27
CA MET A 60 -4.54 14.80 3.65
C MET A 60 -4.51 15.23 5.13
N VAL A 61 -3.86 14.43 6.00
CA VAL A 61 -3.65 14.75 7.42
C VAL A 61 -2.44 15.66 7.65
N GLY A 62 -1.76 16.11 6.58
CA GLY A 62 -0.63 17.04 6.67
C GLY A 62 0.67 16.43 7.16
N ARG A 63 0.75 15.09 7.26
CA ARG A 63 2.01 14.42 7.62
C ARG A 63 3.05 14.68 6.54
N ARG A 64 4.31 14.87 6.97
CA ARG A 64 5.51 14.99 6.12
C ARG A 64 6.66 14.33 6.86
N LEU A 65 7.57 13.63 6.16
CA LEU A 65 8.81 13.22 6.81
C LEU A 65 9.75 14.42 6.93
N PRO A 66 10.39 14.61 8.09
CA PRO A 66 11.59 15.40 8.18
C PRO A 66 12.62 14.82 7.21
N SER A 67 13.10 15.64 6.28
CA SER A 67 14.34 15.32 5.56
C SER A 67 15.48 15.24 6.58
N PRO A 68 16.42 14.29 6.44
CA PRO A 68 17.69 14.38 7.17
C PRO A 68 18.43 15.67 6.85
#